data_AF-A0A497I069-F1
#
_entry.id   AF-A0A497I069-F1
#
_cell.length_a   1.000
_cell.length_b   1.000
_cell.length_c   1.000
_cell.angle_alpha   90.00
_cell.angle_beta   90.00
_cell.angle_gamma   90.00
#
_symmetry.space_group_name_H-M   'P 1'
#
loop_
_entity.id
_entity.type
_entity.pdbx_description
1 polymer ?
#
loop_
_entity_poly.entity_id
_entity_poly.type
_entity_poly.pdbx_seq_one_letter_code
_entity_poly.pdbx_strand_id
1 'polypeptide(L)'
;MEKLLAFLRFLNEKIGFKFEVNNFDHRLKLQKYVFISKFLGMNFKKYTYSIYLRGPYSRSLADDYYHLEPNLISDEEYEKYLSGFKKEKFVEVVNGKDERWLEITATLLSVYKDYKRIFKGDELEKRIIETTTSIKSTASIREIKSIFEELKKYGLIKI
;
A
#
# COMPACT_ATOMS: atom_id res chain seq x y z
N MET A 1 -3.42 -18.47 -1.08
CA MET A 1 -4.42 -17.42 -1.43
C MET A 1 -5.04 -16.84 -0.16
N GLU A 2 -5.34 -17.71 0.80
CA GLU A 2 -5.71 -17.50 2.22
C GLU A 2 -5.20 -16.20 2.88
N LYS A 3 -3.91 -15.85 2.79
CA LYS A 3 -3.41 -14.60 3.40
C LYS A 3 -4.06 -13.35 2.82
N LEU A 4 -4.37 -13.34 1.51
CA LEU A 4 -5.10 -12.24 0.89
C LEU A 4 -6.55 -12.19 1.40
N LEU A 5 -7.19 -13.35 1.56
CA LEU A 5 -8.53 -13.45 2.14
C LEU A 5 -8.57 -12.94 3.59
N ALA A 6 -7.59 -13.31 4.42
CA ALA A 6 -7.45 -12.80 5.78
C ALA A 6 -7.28 -11.26 5.80
N PHE A 7 -6.47 -10.73 4.87
CA PHE A 7 -6.30 -9.28 4.74
C PHE A 7 -7.57 -8.58 4.25
N LEU A 8 -8.32 -9.16 3.32
CA LEU A 8 -9.61 -8.64 2.87
C LEU A 8 -10.66 -8.64 4.00
N ARG A 9 -10.71 -9.72 4.80
CA ARG A 9 -11.53 -9.78 6.02
C ARG A 9 -11.18 -8.63 6.98
N PHE A 10 -9.88 -8.42 7.22
CA PHE A 10 -9.39 -7.32 8.05
C PHE A 10 -9.81 -5.94 7.51
N LEU A 11 -9.65 -5.70 6.20
CA LEU A 11 -10.02 -4.42 5.57
C LEU A 11 -11.53 -4.15 5.69
N ASN A 12 -12.35 -5.18 5.51
CA ASN A 12 -13.79 -5.08 5.71
C ASN A 12 -14.15 -4.74 7.17
N GLU A 13 -13.61 -5.50 8.13
CA GLU A 13 -13.94 -5.34 9.56
C GLU A 13 -13.41 -4.04 10.18
N LYS A 14 -12.24 -3.55 9.74
CA LYS A 14 -11.54 -2.44 10.42
C LYS A 14 -11.66 -1.09 9.73
N ILE A 15 -11.84 -1.07 8.41
CA ILE A 15 -11.98 0.19 7.65
C ILE A 15 -13.19 0.19 6.70
N GLY A 16 -14.07 -0.82 6.78
CA GLY A 16 -15.30 -0.88 5.99
C GLY A 16 -15.11 -1.16 4.50
N PHE A 17 -13.91 -1.56 4.07
CA PHE A 17 -13.62 -1.79 2.65
C PHE A 17 -14.11 -3.17 2.20
N LYS A 18 -15.28 -3.20 1.57
CA LYS A 18 -15.87 -4.39 0.94
C LYS A 18 -15.37 -4.52 -0.49
N PHE A 19 -14.36 -5.36 -0.72
CA PHE A 19 -13.76 -5.51 -2.03
C PHE A 19 -14.75 -6.10 -3.05
N GLU A 20 -14.81 -5.50 -4.23
CA GLU A 20 -15.62 -5.97 -5.36
C GLU A 20 -14.75 -6.01 -6.59
N VAL A 21 -14.51 -7.20 -7.14
CA VAL A 21 -13.56 -7.38 -8.24
C VAL A 21 -13.96 -6.61 -9.50
N ASN A 22 -15.25 -6.44 -9.77
CA ASN A 22 -15.75 -5.71 -10.94
C ASN A 22 -15.61 -4.20 -10.79
N ASN A 23 -15.42 -3.68 -9.58
CA ASN A 23 -15.23 -2.26 -9.31
C ASN A 23 -13.75 -1.86 -9.50
N PHE A 24 -13.49 -0.93 -10.44
CA PHE A 24 -12.14 -0.48 -10.76
C PHE A 24 -11.43 0.15 -9.56
N ASP A 25 -12.11 1.01 -8.81
CA ASP A 25 -11.54 1.72 -7.67
C ASP A 25 -11.21 0.74 -6.54
N HIS A 26 -12.00 -0.32 -6.38
CA HIS A 26 -11.71 -1.38 -5.41
C HIS A 26 -10.45 -2.15 -5.80
N ARG A 27 -10.27 -2.51 -7.09
CA ARG A 27 -9.03 -3.14 -7.57
C ARG A 27 -7.81 -2.24 -7.36
N LEU A 28 -7.97 -0.94 -7.63
CA LEU A 28 -6.92 0.06 -7.40
C LEU A 28 -6.56 0.15 -5.91
N LYS A 29 -7.55 0.35 -5.04
CA LYS A 29 -7.37 0.44 -3.58
C LYS A 29 -6.71 -0.80 -3.03
N LEU A 30 -7.16 -2.00 -3.42
CA LEU A 30 -6.57 -3.25 -2.96
C LEU A 30 -5.08 -3.35 -3.33
N GLN A 31 -4.70 -2.95 -4.55
CA GLN A 31 -3.30 -2.89 -4.97
C GLN A 31 -2.47 -1.97 -4.06
N LYS A 32 -3.02 -0.82 -3.64
CA LYS A 32 -2.33 0.11 -2.74
C LYS A 32 -2.30 -0.37 -1.30
N TYR A 33 -3.42 -0.88 -0.77
CA TYR A 33 -3.48 -1.42 0.59
C TYR A 33 -2.50 -2.58 0.79
N VAL A 34 -2.46 -3.53 -0.14
CA VAL A 34 -1.52 -4.64 -0.07
C VAL A 34 -0.08 -4.12 -0.15
N PHE A 35 0.23 -3.18 -1.03
CA PHE A 35 1.57 -2.60 -1.11
C PHE A 35 2.00 -1.88 0.17
N ILE A 36 1.15 -0.98 0.70
CA ILE A 36 1.41 -0.20 1.92
C ILE A 36 1.57 -1.13 3.12
N SER A 37 0.75 -2.17 3.24
CA SER A 37 0.79 -3.12 4.36
C SER A 37 2.16 -3.79 4.53
N LYS A 38 2.96 -3.91 3.45
CA LYS A 38 4.32 -4.49 3.49
C LYS A 38 5.29 -3.64 4.31
N PHE A 39 5.07 -2.34 4.42
CA PHE A 39 5.86 -1.44 5.27
C PHE A 39 5.47 -1.55 6.75
N LEU A 40 4.36 -2.22 7.04
CA LEU A 40 3.80 -2.43 8.37
C LEU A 40 3.82 -3.90 8.80
N GLY A 41 4.62 -4.73 8.14
CA GLY A 41 4.90 -6.11 8.56
C GLY A 41 4.14 -7.20 7.80
N MET A 42 3.20 -6.85 6.89
CA MET A 42 2.58 -7.88 6.05
C MET A 42 3.60 -8.49 5.09
N ASN A 43 3.67 -9.83 5.09
CA ASN A 43 4.57 -10.56 4.23
C ASN A 43 3.83 -11.29 3.10
N PHE A 44 3.72 -10.61 1.96
CA PHE A 44 3.23 -11.17 0.70
C PHE A 44 4.39 -11.46 -0.26
N LYS A 45 5.13 -12.56 -0.03
CA LYS A 45 6.32 -12.91 -0.83
C LYS A 45 6.06 -13.01 -2.33
N LYS A 46 4.89 -13.50 -2.75
CA LYS A 46 4.53 -13.70 -4.16
C LYS A 46 4.18 -12.41 -4.93
N TYR A 47 3.91 -11.31 -4.23
CA TYR A 47 3.53 -10.05 -4.87
C TYR A 47 4.75 -9.18 -5.14
N THR A 48 5.23 -9.27 -6.37
CA THR A 48 6.20 -8.34 -6.96
C THR A 48 5.48 -7.14 -7.56
N TYR A 49 6.14 -5.98 -7.55
CA TYR A 49 5.54 -4.72 -7.97
C TYR A 49 6.45 -4.02 -8.97
N SER A 50 5.83 -3.39 -9.97
CA SER A 50 6.46 -2.45 -10.89
C SER A 50 5.65 -1.16 -10.92
N ILE A 51 6.27 -0.04 -11.30
CA ILE A 51 5.57 1.24 -11.43
C ILE A 51 4.75 1.23 -12.73
N TYR A 52 3.45 1.44 -12.60
CA TYR A 52 2.50 1.68 -13.70
C TYR A 52 1.91 3.10 -13.56
N LEU A 53 1.02 3.49 -14.49
CA LEU A 53 0.37 4.81 -14.51
C LEU A 53 -0.22 5.22 -13.14
N ARG A 54 -0.88 4.29 -12.44
CA ARG A 54 -1.47 4.53 -11.10
C ARG A 54 -0.53 4.18 -9.93
N GLY A 55 0.79 4.15 -10.16
CA GLY A 55 1.80 3.79 -9.16
C GLY A 55 2.09 2.28 -9.10
N PRO A 56 2.65 1.76 -7.99
CA PRO A 56 3.03 0.35 -7.88
C PRO A 56 1.85 -0.59 -8.14
N TYR A 57 2.05 -1.58 -8.99
CA TYR A 57 1.04 -2.57 -9.35
C TYR A 57 1.66 -3.97 -9.41
N SER A 58 0.94 -4.95 -8.89
CA SER A 58 1.31 -6.35 -8.89
C SER A 58 0.35 -7.17 -9.75
N ARG A 59 0.87 -7.72 -10.85
CA ARG A 59 0.11 -8.62 -11.73
C ARG A 59 -0.31 -9.91 -11.02
N SER A 60 0.56 -10.47 -10.17
CA SER A 60 0.23 -11.68 -9.41
C SER A 60 -0.86 -11.43 -8.36
N LEU A 61 -0.88 -10.25 -7.70
CA LEU A 61 -2.02 -9.88 -6.86
C LEU A 61 -3.31 -9.75 -7.67
N ALA A 62 -3.21 -9.20 -8.88
CA ALA A 62 -4.38 -9.07 -9.74
C ALA A 62 -4.95 -10.43 -10.15
N ASP A 63 -4.07 -11.32 -10.60
CA ASP A 63 -4.42 -12.70 -10.90
C ASP A 63 -5.13 -13.36 -9.71
N ASP A 64 -4.58 -13.25 -8.50
CA ASP A 64 -5.24 -13.79 -7.31
C ASP A 64 -6.62 -13.19 -7.07
N TYR A 65 -6.77 -11.86 -7.09
CA TYR A 65 -8.07 -11.25 -6.78
C TYR A 65 -9.15 -11.47 -7.84
N TYR A 66 -8.77 -11.83 -9.07
CA TYR A 66 -9.73 -12.22 -10.11
C TYR A 66 -10.21 -13.68 -9.96
N HIS A 67 -9.42 -14.51 -9.29
CA HIS A 67 -9.73 -15.91 -9.02
C HIS A 67 -10.09 -16.18 -7.54
N LEU A 68 -10.39 -15.13 -6.78
CA LEU A 68 -10.82 -15.28 -5.39
C LEU A 68 -12.20 -15.91 -5.35
N GLU A 69 -12.26 -17.14 -4.84
CA GLU A 69 -13.51 -17.73 -4.41
C GLU A 69 -13.89 -17.19 -3.02
N PRO A 70 -15.19 -16.97 -2.73
CA PRO A 70 -15.65 -16.61 -1.41
C PRO A 70 -15.43 -17.78 -0.45
N ASN A 71 -14.24 -17.84 0.15
CA ASN A 71 -13.89 -18.83 1.15
C ASN A 71 -13.85 -18.18 2.54
N LEU A 72 -14.52 -18.82 3.49
CA LEU A 72 -14.45 -18.43 4.90
C LEU A 72 -13.09 -18.86 5.45
N ILE A 73 -12.31 -17.88 5.89
CA ILE A 73 -11.08 -18.10 6.64
C ILE A 73 -11.48 -18.21 8.12
N SER A 74 -11.05 -19.29 8.79
CA SER A 74 -11.29 -19.48 10.23
C SER A 74 -10.59 -18.39 11.06
N ASP A 75 -11.01 -18.19 12.31
CA ASP A 75 -10.39 -17.20 13.20
C ASP A 75 -8.91 -17.53 13.50
N GLU A 76 -8.59 -18.82 13.62
CA GLU A 76 -7.21 -19.28 13.79
C GLU A 76 -6.34 -18.91 12.59
N GLU A 77 -6.83 -19.16 11.37
CA GLU A 77 -6.14 -18.78 10.14
C GLU A 77 -6.02 -17.26 9.99
N TYR A 78 -7.06 -16.51 10.35
CA TYR A 78 -7.06 -15.06 10.32
C TYR A 78 -5.91 -14.50 11.17
N GLU A 79 -5.81 -14.93 12.42
CA GLU A 79 -4.73 -14.49 13.32
C GLU A 79 -3.35 -14.97 12.86
N LYS A 80 -3.26 -16.22 12.41
CA LYS A 80 -2.02 -16.78 11.84
C LYS A 80 -1.51 -15.97 10.65
N TYR A 81 -2.38 -15.65 9.70
CA TYR A 81 -1.99 -14.98 8.45
C TYR A 81 -1.67 -13.49 8.62
N LEU A 82 -2.25 -12.85 9.64
CA LEU A 82 -1.98 -11.46 10.00
C LEU A 82 -0.94 -11.30 11.12
N SER A 83 -0.32 -12.39 11.58
CA SER A 83 0.74 -12.33 12.58
C SER A 83 1.92 -11.45 12.12
N GLY A 84 2.38 -10.55 13.00
CA GLY A 84 3.45 -9.58 12.74
C GLY A 84 3.02 -8.33 11.96
N PHE A 85 1.78 -8.26 11.48
CA PHE A 85 1.22 -7.05 10.88
C PHE A 85 0.78 -6.06 11.95
N LYS A 86 1.23 -4.80 11.82
CA LYS A 86 0.83 -3.69 12.68
C LYS A 86 -0.57 -3.19 12.29
N LYS A 87 -1.59 -3.97 12.63
CA LYS A 87 -3.01 -3.77 12.28
C LYS A 87 -3.50 -2.35 12.61
N GLU A 88 -3.31 -1.91 13.85
CA GLU A 88 -3.78 -0.60 14.35
C GLU A 88 -3.08 0.55 13.62
N LYS A 89 -1.76 0.43 13.42
CA LYS A 89 -1.00 1.45 12.68
C LYS A 89 -1.42 1.52 11.22
N PHE A 90 -1.76 0.40 10.61
CA PHE A 90 -2.26 0.40 9.24
C PHE A 90 -3.59 1.15 9.15
N VAL A 91 -4.54 0.87 10.05
CA VAL A 91 -5.82 1.60 10.13
C VAL A 91 -5.57 3.10 10.28
N GLU A 92 -4.71 3.50 11.22
CA GLU A 92 -4.34 4.91 11.44
C GLU A 92 -3.82 5.61 10.18
N VAL A 93 -3.07 4.89 9.34
CA VAL A 93 -2.46 5.43 8.11
C VAL A 93 -3.48 5.57 6.98
N VAL A 94 -4.34 4.56 6.77
CA VAL A 94 -5.16 4.48 5.54
C VAL A 94 -6.64 4.82 5.72
N ASN A 95 -7.15 4.86 6.95
CA ASN A 95 -8.57 5.07 7.18
C ASN A 95 -9.01 6.47 6.71
N GLY A 96 -10.13 6.53 5.97
CA GLY A 96 -10.65 7.77 5.39
C GLY A 96 -9.82 8.37 4.24
N LYS A 97 -8.75 7.71 3.79
CA LYS A 97 -7.93 8.18 2.67
C LYS A 97 -8.54 7.74 1.33
N ASP A 98 -8.51 8.64 0.34
CA ASP A 98 -9.03 8.40 -1.00
C ASP A 98 -8.01 7.71 -1.92
N GLU A 99 -8.44 7.38 -3.15
CA GLU A 99 -7.64 6.73 -4.18
C GLU A 99 -6.38 7.55 -4.51
N ARG A 100 -6.52 8.87 -4.58
CA ARG A 100 -5.43 9.79 -4.95
C ARG A 100 -4.33 9.78 -3.90
N TRP A 101 -4.70 9.86 -2.63
CA TRP A 101 -3.77 9.77 -1.51
C TRP A 101 -3.07 8.40 -1.52
N LEU A 102 -3.81 7.31 -1.70
CA LEU A 102 -3.25 5.96 -1.73
C LEU A 102 -2.28 5.75 -2.89
N GLU A 103 -2.57 6.33 -4.06
CA GLU A 103 -1.68 6.29 -5.20
C GLU A 103 -0.36 7.02 -4.95
N ILE A 104 -0.41 8.25 -4.43
CA ILE A 104 0.78 9.06 -4.14
C ILE A 104 1.60 8.38 -3.04
N THR A 105 0.95 7.94 -1.96
CA THR A 105 1.58 7.22 -0.85
C THR A 105 2.29 5.95 -1.34
N ALA A 106 1.64 5.12 -2.15
CA ALA A 106 2.26 3.91 -2.66
C ALA A 106 3.47 4.24 -3.56
N THR A 107 3.38 5.27 -4.40
CA THR A 107 4.53 5.71 -5.22
C THR A 107 5.68 6.22 -4.35
N LEU A 108 5.43 7.10 -3.38
CA LEU A 108 6.45 7.60 -2.44
C LEU A 108 7.17 6.46 -1.73
N LEU A 109 6.41 5.50 -1.20
CA LEU A 109 6.96 4.34 -0.50
C LEU A 109 7.77 3.43 -1.42
N SER A 110 7.35 3.26 -2.68
CA SER A 110 8.11 2.50 -3.67
C SER A 110 9.44 3.16 -3.99
N VAL A 111 9.44 4.46 -4.28
CA VAL A 111 10.67 5.22 -4.55
C VAL A 111 11.59 5.20 -3.32
N TYR A 112 11.04 5.46 -2.12
CA TYR A 112 11.78 5.39 -0.86
C TYR A 112 12.46 4.04 -0.66
N LYS A 113 11.73 2.94 -0.88
CA LYS A 113 12.25 1.58 -0.71
C LYS A 113 13.49 1.33 -1.57
N ASP A 114 13.49 1.84 -2.80
CA ASP A 114 14.58 1.63 -3.75
C ASP A 114 15.75 2.59 -3.44
N TYR A 115 15.47 3.85 -3.11
CA TYR A 115 16.49 4.89 -2.95
C TYR A 115 17.17 4.91 -1.59
N LYS A 116 16.52 4.49 -0.51
CA LYS A 116 17.10 4.51 0.85
C LYS A 116 18.33 3.62 1.04
N ARG A 117 18.58 2.73 0.07
CA ARG A 117 19.77 1.87 0.00
C ARG A 117 21.01 2.61 -0.51
N ILE A 118 20.80 3.72 -1.22
CA ILE A 118 21.82 4.45 -1.98
C ILE A 118 22.02 5.85 -1.38
N PHE A 119 20.92 6.54 -1.08
CA PHE A 119 20.93 7.92 -0.56
C PHE A 119 20.55 7.95 0.93
N LYS A 120 20.91 9.05 1.62
CA LYS A 120 20.61 9.34 3.03
C LYS A 120 20.32 10.84 3.22
N GLY A 121 19.66 11.20 4.32
CA GLY A 121 19.46 12.60 4.68
C GLY A 121 18.74 13.40 3.60
N ASP A 122 19.07 14.68 3.49
CA ASP A 122 18.41 15.60 2.57
C ASP A 122 18.46 15.15 1.09
N GLU A 123 19.52 14.44 0.67
CA GLU A 123 19.60 13.91 -0.69
C GLU A 123 18.58 12.78 -0.93
N LEU A 124 18.34 11.91 0.06
CA LEU A 124 17.30 10.88 -0.05
C LEU A 124 15.91 11.53 -0.16
N GLU A 125 15.62 12.51 0.69
CA GLU A 125 14.37 13.25 0.64
C GLU A 125 14.15 13.91 -0.72
N LYS A 126 15.16 14.66 -1.19
CA LYS A 126 15.13 15.33 -2.49
C LYS A 126 14.82 14.35 -3.62
N ARG A 127 15.54 13.22 -3.69
CA ARG A 127 15.36 12.21 -4.74
C ARG A 127 13.98 11.56 -4.73
N ILE A 128 13.43 11.31 -3.53
CA ILE A 128 12.07 10.76 -3.39
C ILE A 128 11.04 11.74 -3.94
N ILE A 129 11.12 13.01 -3.54
CA ILE A 129 10.17 14.05 -3.96
C ILE A 129 10.26 14.31 -5.47
N GLU A 130 11.47 14.48 -6.01
CA GLU A 130 11.69 14.74 -7.45
C GLU A 130 11.15 13.60 -8.31
N THR A 131 11.51 12.35 -7.97
CA THR A 131 11.10 11.17 -8.74
C THR A 131 9.59 10.94 -8.64
N THR A 132 9.02 11.13 -7.45
CA THR A 132 7.56 11.01 -7.26
C THR A 132 6.82 12.09 -8.04
N THR A 133 7.32 13.33 -8.05
CA THR A 133 6.73 14.44 -8.82
C THR A 133 6.76 14.15 -10.32
N SER A 134 7.86 13.57 -10.81
CA SER A 134 7.98 13.14 -12.21
C SER A 134 6.97 12.04 -12.56
N ILE A 135 6.84 11.01 -11.71
CA ILE A 135 5.89 9.90 -11.92
C ILE A 135 4.43 10.37 -11.79
N LYS A 136 4.16 11.28 -10.85
CA LYS A 136 2.82 11.81 -10.55
C LYS A 136 2.72 13.26 -11.02
N SER A 137 2.98 13.50 -12.30
CA SER A 137 2.98 14.84 -12.90
C SER A 137 1.67 15.61 -12.78
N THR A 138 0.55 14.92 -12.56
CA THR A 138 -0.78 15.52 -12.28
C THR A 138 -1.01 15.86 -10.80
N ALA A 139 -0.07 15.52 -9.92
CA ALA A 139 -0.09 15.90 -8.51
C ALA A 139 0.80 17.11 -8.27
N SER A 140 0.34 18.04 -7.44
CA SER A 140 1.15 19.21 -7.12
C SER A 140 2.30 18.79 -6.21
N ILE A 141 3.45 19.46 -6.35
CA ILE A 141 4.59 19.23 -5.44
C ILE A 141 4.21 19.49 -3.98
N ARG A 142 3.29 20.44 -3.72
CA ARG A 142 2.78 20.75 -2.37
C ARG A 142 2.03 19.55 -1.78
N GLU A 143 1.16 18.93 -2.56
CA GLU A 143 0.42 17.73 -2.18
C GLU A 143 1.36 16.56 -1.89
N ILE A 144 2.32 16.29 -2.78
CA ILE A 144 3.31 15.23 -2.60
C ILE A 144 4.12 15.44 -1.33
N LYS A 145 4.60 16.67 -1.08
CA LYS A 145 5.34 17.01 0.14
C LYS A 145 4.48 16.85 1.40
N SER A 146 3.22 17.27 1.36
CA SER A 146 2.30 17.09 2.49
C SER A 146 2.14 15.61 2.87
N ILE A 147 1.88 14.75 1.88
CA ILE A 147 1.74 13.30 2.10
C ILE A 147 3.07 12.70 2.58
N PHE A 148 4.20 13.12 2.01
CA PHE A 148 5.51 12.66 2.45
C PHE A 148 5.79 12.98 3.93
N GLU A 149 5.44 14.18 4.39
CA GLU A 149 5.56 14.54 5.81
C GLU A 149 4.61 13.74 6.71
N GLU A 150 3.39 13.42 6.25
CA GLU A 150 2.50 12.48 6.95
C GLU A 150 3.18 11.09 7.09
N LEU A 151 3.80 10.58 6.03
CA LEU A 151 4.49 9.28 6.07
C LEU A 151 5.70 9.27 7.01
N LYS A 152 6.41 10.40 7.14
CA LYS A 152 7.47 10.58 8.16
C LYS A 152 6.89 10.54 9.57
N LYS A 153 5.78 11.25 9.83
CA LYS A 153 5.06 11.22 11.13
C LYS A 153 4.56 9.83 11.48
N TYR A 154 4.07 9.07 10.51
CA TYR A 154 3.67 7.67 10.71
C TYR A 154 4.86 6.71 10.88
N GLY A 155 6.10 7.18 10.66
CA GLY A 155 7.32 6.38 10.76
C GLY A 155 7.53 5.40 9.60
N LEU A 156 6.79 5.58 8.49
CA LEU A 156 6.89 4.76 7.26
C LEU A 156 8.09 5.17 6.39
N ILE A 157 8.47 6.45 6.47
CA ILE A 157 9.68 7.00 5.84
C ILE A 157 10.61 7.51 6.94
N LYS A 158 11.88 7.14 6.83
CA LYS A 158 12.98 7.64 7.66
C LYS A 158 14.08 8.11 6.72
N ILE A 159 14.46 9.38 6.88
CA ILE A 159 15.45 10.07 6.07
C ILE A 159 16.84 9.95 6.69
#